data_AF-A0A1Q5RC44-F1
#
_entry.id   AF-A0A1Q5RC44-F1
#
_cell.length_a   1.000
_cell.length_b   1.000
_cell.length_c   1.000
_cell.angle_alpha   90.00
_cell.angle_beta   90.00
_cell.angle_gamma   90.00
#
_symmetry.space_group_name_H-M   'P 1'
#
loop_
_entity.id
_entity.type
_entity.pdbx_description
1 polymer ?
#
loop_
_entity_poly.entity_id
_entity_poly.type
_entity_poly.pdbx_seq_one_letter_code
_entity_poly.pdbx_strand_id
1 'polypeptide(L)'
;ARLATIRARTDALAGRSSDAQSTATTFSEAADRFTHSAEGIGAQVRSASQLADDAAAAAREATANVDRLRESSAAIGNVVNLIAQIARQTTLLALNSTIEAARAGAAGKGFAVVATEVKALAVQTQSATEEITKKIEALQKDATGSADAVHRISQAIDKIRPVFENVNGAVAEQNQITGEMGQNAASASHFIVSVGTSAGEIDSATREAAAHGDNVAKAGKAVTAFAQKLKARCAVLLRQDERGDPRKNERLPCSLTIEIATARGNVTAPVYELAMDGILIGGSDAEKLAAHETLSASLQDIGACRIRIGDRSKAGSQARFEAPTAELREKIEDRMWAIHEENAELITRAMEAGAELSKIFENGLASGAITIADMFDMNYVEISGTNPAQYRTRMLDWADRALPTLLEAFLARDKRLAFCATVDRNGYLPVHNKIYSHPQRPGDVAYNTANCRNRRIFNDPAGLAAAHNERAYLVQSYARDMGNGTTVMMREIDVPIRVRGRHWGAFRTAYKL
;
A
#
# COMPACT_ATOMS: atom_id res chain seq x y z
N ALA A 1 -7.82 6.54 3.61
CA ALA A 1 -9.27 6.35 3.33
C ALA A 1 -9.56 6.15 1.84
N ARG A 2 -9.27 7.10 0.95
CA ARG A 2 -9.66 7.01 -0.48
C ARG A 2 -9.03 5.83 -1.26
N LEU A 3 -7.73 5.56 -1.12
CA LEU A 3 -7.06 4.43 -1.80
C LEU A 3 -7.58 3.06 -1.33
N ALA A 4 -7.92 2.93 -0.04
CA ALA A 4 -8.51 1.70 0.50
C ALA A 4 -9.89 1.42 -0.10
N THR A 5 -10.70 2.46 -0.32
CA THR A 5 -12.00 2.33 -1.01
C THR A 5 -11.84 1.94 -2.47
N ILE A 6 -10.84 2.48 -3.18
CA ILE A 6 -10.54 2.09 -4.57
C ILE A 6 -10.23 0.60 -4.62
N ARG A 7 -9.32 0.11 -3.78
CA ARG A 7 -8.97 -1.32 -3.71
C ARG A 7 -10.17 -2.22 -3.45
N ALA A 8 -10.98 -1.90 -2.43
CA ALA A 8 -12.17 -2.69 -2.13
C ALA A 8 -13.15 -2.76 -3.32
N ARG A 9 -13.27 -1.68 -4.10
CA ARG A 9 -14.07 -1.66 -5.33
C ARG A 9 -13.43 -2.47 -6.45
N THR A 10 -12.10 -2.42 -6.58
CA THR A 10 -11.35 -3.22 -7.54
C THR A 10 -11.47 -4.72 -7.26
N ASP A 11 -11.35 -5.13 -5.99
CA ASP A 11 -11.54 -6.52 -5.58
C ASP A 11 -12.97 -7.00 -5.88
N ALA A 12 -13.97 -6.17 -5.56
CA ALA A 12 -15.36 -6.47 -5.90
C ALA A 12 -15.59 -6.54 -7.42
N LEU A 13 -14.93 -5.69 -8.21
CA LEU A 13 -14.98 -5.72 -9.67
C LEU A 13 -14.34 -6.99 -10.24
N ALA A 14 -13.21 -7.43 -9.68
CA ALA A 14 -12.56 -8.68 -10.06
C ALA A 14 -13.47 -9.89 -9.76
N GLY A 15 -14.10 -9.93 -8.58
CA GLY A 15 -15.09 -10.96 -8.24
C GLY A 15 -16.26 -11.00 -9.21
N ARG A 16 -16.88 -9.84 -9.48
CA ARG A 16 -18.00 -9.73 -10.45
C ARG A 16 -17.59 -10.12 -11.87
N SER A 17 -16.34 -9.85 -12.26
CA SER A 17 -15.81 -10.25 -13.57
C SER A 17 -15.65 -11.78 -13.63
N SER A 18 -15.18 -12.41 -12.56
CA SER A 18 -15.13 -13.88 -12.47
C SER A 18 -16.52 -14.53 -12.58
N ASP A 19 -17.53 -13.97 -11.91
CA ASP A 19 -18.91 -14.46 -12.00
C ASP A 19 -19.48 -14.30 -13.42
N ALA A 20 -19.23 -13.15 -14.04
CA ALA A 20 -19.61 -12.89 -15.42
C ALA A 20 -18.91 -13.85 -16.39
N GLN A 21 -17.64 -14.19 -16.14
CA GLN A 21 -16.89 -15.14 -16.95
C GLN A 21 -17.51 -16.53 -16.90
N SER A 22 -17.88 -17.01 -15.70
CA SER A 22 -18.60 -18.27 -15.55
C SER A 22 -19.92 -18.24 -16.29
N THR A 23 -20.65 -17.13 -16.24
CA THR A 23 -21.91 -16.96 -16.95
C THR A 23 -21.73 -17.05 -18.47
N ALA A 24 -20.69 -16.41 -19.01
CA ALA A 24 -20.38 -16.47 -20.43
C ALA A 24 -20.03 -17.90 -20.88
N THR A 25 -19.27 -18.65 -20.08
CA THR A 25 -18.97 -20.06 -20.34
C THR A 25 -20.24 -20.92 -20.36
N THR A 26 -21.09 -20.81 -19.34
CA THR A 26 -22.36 -21.55 -19.29
C THR A 26 -23.27 -21.21 -20.48
N PHE A 27 -23.27 -19.96 -20.93
CA PHE A 27 -24.04 -19.57 -22.10
C PHE A 27 -23.48 -20.17 -23.40
N SER A 28 -22.16 -20.24 -23.55
CA SER A 28 -21.52 -20.95 -24.68
C SER A 28 -21.88 -22.42 -24.70
N GLU A 29 -21.81 -23.10 -23.54
CA GLU A 29 -22.22 -24.50 -23.41
C GLU A 29 -23.70 -24.69 -23.75
N ALA A 30 -24.56 -23.74 -23.35
CA ALA A 30 -25.97 -23.78 -23.70
C ALA A 30 -26.18 -23.62 -25.21
N ALA A 31 -25.46 -22.71 -25.86
CA ALA A 31 -25.49 -22.54 -27.31
C ALA A 31 -25.05 -23.82 -28.04
N ASP A 32 -23.97 -24.48 -27.61
CA ASP A 32 -23.51 -25.73 -28.20
C ASP A 32 -24.57 -26.84 -28.10
N ARG A 33 -25.24 -26.98 -26.95
CA ARG A 33 -26.35 -27.94 -26.80
C ARG A 33 -27.54 -27.60 -27.70
N PHE A 34 -27.84 -26.32 -27.89
CA PHE A 34 -28.92 -25.88 -28.79
C PHE A 34 -28.59 -26.22 -30.25
N THR A 35 -27.36 -25.99 -30.69
CA THR A 35 -26.88 -26.37 -32.02
C THR A 35 -27.05 -27.87 -32.23
N HIS A 36 -26.60 -28.70 -31.28
CA HIS A 36 -26.75 -30.15 -31.37
C HIS A 36 -28.23 -30.59 -31.41
N SER A 37 -29.09 -29.95 -30.61
CA SER A 37 -30.53 -30.23 -30.63
C SER A 37 -31.17 -29.85 -31.97
N ALA A 38 -30.78 -28.72 -32.56
CA ALA A 38 -31.30 -28.26 -33.83
C ALA A 38 -30.84 -29.16 -34.99
N GLU A 39 -29.59 -29.62 -34.97
CA GLU A 39 -29.10 -30.66 -35.90
C GLU A 39 -29.92 -31.96 -35.81
N GLY A 40 -30.22 -32.40 -34.58
CA GLY A 40 -31.07 -33.57 -34.32
C GLY A 40 -32.49 -33.41 -34.87
N ILE A 41 -33.14 -32.26 -34.62
CA ILE A 41 -34.46 -31.94 -35.16
C ILE A 41 -34.40 -31.93 -36.69
N GLY A 42 -33.38 -31.29 -37.28
CA GLY A 42 -33.20 -31.25 -38.72
C GLY A 42 -33.06 -32.64 -39.35
N ALA A 43 -32.31 -33.55 -38.70
CA ALA A 43 -32.22 -34.95 -39.15
C ALA A 43 -33.57 -35.66 -39.09
N GLN A 44 -34.33 -35.45 -38.02
CA GLN A 44 -35.64 -36.05 -37.82
C GLN A 44 -36.69 -35.54 -38.81
N VAL A 45 -36.66 -34.25 -39.15
CA VAL A 45 -37.51 -33.65 -40.19
C VAL A 45 -37.18 -34.21 -41.57
N ARG A 46 -35.89 -34.36 -41.92
CA ARG A 46 -35.49 -35.00 -43.19
C ARG A 46 -36.00 -36.45 -43.28
N SER A 47 -35.90 -37.21 -42.21
CA SER A 47 -36.43 -38.58 -42.14
C SER A 47 -37.95 -38.62 -42.29
N ALA A 48 -38.67 -37.69 -41.64
CA ALA A 48 -40.11 -37.58 -41.76
C ALA A 48 -40.56 -37.17 -43.18
N SER A 49 -39.80 -36.30 -43.85
CA SER A 49 -40.05 -35.94 -45.25
C SER A 49 -39.89 -37.14 -46.18
N GLN A 50 -38.84 -37.95 -45.99
CA GLN A 50 -38.66 -39.19 -46.77
C GLN A 50 -39.83 -40.16 -46.55
N LEU A 51 -40.30 -40.34 -45.30
CA LEU A 51 -41.43 -41.20 -45.00
C LEU A 51 -42.72 -40.72 -45.67
N ALA A 52 -42.93 -39.39 -45.75
CA ALA A 52 -44.06 -38.82 -46.47
C ALA A 52 -43.96 -39.06 -47.99
N ASP A 53 -42.76 -39.01 -48.57
CA ASP A 53 -42.54 -39.33 -49.99
C ASP A 53 -42.83 -40.80 -50.30
N ASP A 54 -42.39 -41.70 -49.41
CA ASP A 54 -42.66 -43.14 -49.51
C ASP A 54 -44.17 -43.43 -49.37
N ALA A 55 -44.84 -42.78 -48.42
CA ALA A 55 -46.29 -42.90 -48.24
C ALA A 55 -47.07 -42.38 -49.46
N ALA A 56 -46.63 -41.28 -50.07
CA ALA A 56 -47.22 -40.75 -51.30
C ALA A 56 -47.04 -41.73 -52.47
N ALA A 57 -45.88 -42.39 -52.56
CA ALA A 57 -45.64 -43.42 -53.57
C ALA A 57 -46.55 -44.64 -53.37
N ALA A 58 -46.68 -45.13 -52.13
CA ALA A 58 -47.57 -46.24 -51.79
C ALA A 58 -49.05 -45.91 -52.07
N ALA A 59 -49.49 -44.67 -51.78
CA ALA A 59 -50.84 -44.22 -52.10
C ALA A 59 -51.09 -44.21 -53.62
N ARG A 60 -50.14 -43.73 -54.43
CA ARG A 60 -50.24 -43.78 -55.91
C ARG A 60 -50.35 -45.21 -56.43
N GLU A 61 -49.57 -46.14 -55.87
CA GLU A 61 -49.64 -47.55 -56.24
C GLU A 61 -51.00 -48.17 -55.85
N ALA A 62 -51.51 -47.86 -54.67
CA ALA A 62 -52.82 -48.31 -54.21
C ALA A 62 -53.95 -47.80 -55.14
N THR A 63 -53.91 -46.52 -55.55
CA THR A 63 -54.85 -45.98 -56.54
C THR A 63 -54.80 -46.77 -57.86
N ALA A 64 -53.60 -47.04 -58.39
CA ALA A 64 -53.46 -47.81 -59.63
C ALA A 64 -54.00 -49.26 -59.49
N ASN A 65 -53.83 -49.89 -58.32
CA ASN A 65 -54.40 -51.20 -58.03
C ASN A 65 -55.93 -51.16 -57.99
N VAL A 66 -56.52 -50.15 -57.35
CA VAL A 66 -57.97 -49.97 -57.27
C VAL A 66 -58.58 -49.70 -58.65
N ASP A 67 -57.91 -48.90 -59.49
CA ASP A 67 -58.35 -48.65 -60.87
C ASP A 67 -58.35 -49.94 -61.72
N ARG A 68 -57.29 -50.76 -61.61
CA ARG A 68 -57.23 -52.08 -62.25
C ARG A 68 -58.33 -53.02 -61.77
N LEU A 69 -58.63 -53.01 -60.46
CA LEU A 69 -59.72 -53.81 -59.90
C LEU A 69 -61.07 -53.37 -60.47
N ARG A 70 -61.32 -52.05 -60.54
CA ARG A 70 -62.54 -51.48 -61.10
C ARG A 70 -62.73 -51.88 -62.57
N GLU A 71 -61.66 -51.80 -63.38
CA GLU A 71 -61.68 -52.21 -64.78
C GLU A 71 -61.94 -53.72 -64.93
N SER A 72 -61.25 -54.55 -64.16
CA SER A 72 -61.43 -56.01 -64.16
C SER A 72 -62.85 -56.42 -63.73
N SER A 73 -63.39 -55.83 -62.66
CA SER A 73 -64.77 -56.08 -62.22
C SER A 73 -65.80 -55.64 -63.27
N ALA A 74 -65.57 -54.52 -63.98
CA ALA A 74 -66.43 -54.11 -65.09
C ALA A 74 -66.38 -55.10 -66.26
N ALA A 75 -65.20 -55.60 -66.62
CA ALA A 75 -65.04 -56.63 -67.64
C ALA A 75 -65.77 -57.94 -67.25
N ILE A 76 -65.65 -58.38 -66.00
CA ILE A 76 -66.38 -59.56 -65.49
C ILE A 76 -67.89 -59.31 -65.54
N GLY A 77 -68.37 -58.12 -65.16
CA GLY A 77 -69.78 -57.74 -65.26
C GLY A 77 -70.32 -57.89 -66.69
N ASN A 78 -69.55 -57.48 -67.70
CA ASN A 78 -69.93 -57.66 -69.11
C ASN A 78 -70.04 -59.14 -69.50
N VAL A 79 -69.12 -59.99 -69.04
CA VAL A 79 -69.15 -61.44 -69.29
C VAL A 79 -70.36 -62.09 -68.62
N VAL A 80 -70.64 -61.74 -67.36
CA VAL A 80 -71.80 -62.27 -66.60
C VAL A 80 -73.11 -61.86 -67.27
N ASN A 81 -73.22 -60.63 -67.77
CA ASN A 81 -74.37 -60.18 -68.55
C ASN A 81 -74.58 -60.98 -69.84
N LEU A 82 -73.49 -61.32 -70.55
CA LEU A 82 -73.56 -62.19 -71.73
C LEU A 82 -74.03 -63.60 -71.36
N ILE A 83 -73.51 -64.19 -70.28
CA ILE A 83 -73.96 -65.52 -69.80
C ILE A 83 -75.45 -65.48 -69.43
N ALA A 84 -75.91 -64.42 -68.77
CA ALA A 84 -77.33 -64.25 -68.44
C ALA A 84 -78.21 -64.15 -69.70
N GLN A 85 -77.72 -63.51 -70.78
CA GLN A 85 -78.40 -63.47 -72.08
C GLN A 85 -78.47 -64.85 -72.73
N ILE A 86 -77.35 -65.60 -72.73
CA ILE A 86 -77.30 -66.98 -73.25
C ILE A 86 -78.26 -67.87 -72.46
N ALA A 87 -78.28 -67.80 -71.13
CA ALA A 87 -79.20 -68.58 -70.29
C ALA A 87 -80.68 -68.30 -70.61
N ARG A 88 -81.04 -67.02 -70.83
CA ARG A 88 -82.39 -66.64 -71.28
C ARG A 88 -82.73 -67.22 -72.66
N GLN A 89 -81.82 -67.15 -73.61
CA GLN A 89 -82.01 -67.76 -74.94
C GLN A 89 -82.14 -69.29 -74.86
N THR A 90 -81.31 -69.95 -74.06
CA THR A 90 -81.36 -71.40 -73.83
C THR A 90 -82.70 -71.81 -73.19
N THR A 91 -83.23 -71.00 -72.26
CA THR A 91 -84.55 -71.22 -71.66
C THR A 91 -85.66 -71.17 -72.72
N LEU A 92 -85.60 -70.23 -73.65
CA LEU A 92 -86.55 -70.12 -74.78
C LEU A 92 -86.41 -71.28 -75.77
N LEU A 93 -85.18 -71.68 -76.11
CA LEU A 93 -84.89 -72.84 -76.95
C LEU A 93 -85.41 -74.14 -76.32
N ALA A 94 -85.18 -74.33 -75.02
CA ALA A 94 -85.67 -75.47 -74.27
C ALA A 94 -87.21 -75.49 -74.23
N LEU A 95 -87.85 -74.33 -74.07
CA LEU A 95 -89.31 -74.21 -74.13
C LEU A 95 -89.85 -74.61 -75.51
N ASN A 96 -89.26 -74.12 -76.60
CA ASN A 96 -89.63 -74.50 -77.95
C ASN A 96 -89.47 -76.01 -78.18
N SER A 97 -88.37 -76.59 -77.67
CA SER A 97 -88.13 -78.04 -77.70
C SER A 97 -89.17 -78.83 -76.90
N THR A 98 -89.61 -78.34 -75.73
CA THR A 98 -90.71 -78.96 -74.96
C THR A 98 -92.02 -78.95 -75.74
N ILE A 99 -92.33 -77.86 -76.45
CA ILE A 99 -93.53 -77.73 -77.28
C ILE A 99 -93.49 -78.74 -78.43
N GLU A 100 -92.37 -78.83 -79.16
CA GLU A 100 -92.24 -79.76 -80.28
C GLU A 100 -92.23 -81.23 -79.83
N ALA A 101 -91.63 -81.52 -78.67
CA ALA A 101 -91.70 -82.84 -78.04
C ALA A 101 -93.14 -83.25 -77.68
N ALA A 102 -93.95 -82.31 -77.19
CA ALA A 102 -95.37 -82.55 -76.94
C ALA A 102 -96.15 -82.79 -78.24
N ARG A 103 -95.80 -82.08 -79.32
CA ARG A 103 -96.40 -82.22 -80.65
C ARG A 103 -96.12 -83.58 -81.29
N ALA A 104 -94.95 -84.16 -81.04
CA ALA A 104 -94.56 -85.49 -81.51
C ALA A 104 -95.22 -86.66 -80.74
N GLY A 105 -96.03 -86.38 -79.70
CA GLY A 105 -96.79 -87.39 -78.97
C GLY A 105 -95.90 -88.45 -78.28
N ALA A 106 -96.21 -89.73 -78.47
CA ALA A 106 -95.49 -90.82 -77.80
C ALA A 106 -94.00 -90.92 -78.18
N ALA A 107 -93.64 -90.52 -79.41
CA ALA A 107 -92.26 -90.53 -79.90
C ALA A 107 -91.39 -89.42 -79.29
N GLY A 108 -92.00 -88.34 -78.78
CA GLY A 108 -91.31 -87.18 -78.23
C GLY A 108 -90.98 -87.25 -76.74
N LYS A 109 -91.41 -88.30 -76.01
CA LYS A 109 -91.28 -88.38 -74.54
C LYS A 109 -89.83 -88.22 -74.04
N GLY A 110 -88.87 -88.87 -74.69
CA GLY A 110 -87.45 -88.75 -74.31
C GLY A 110 -86.91 -87.34 -74.53
N PHE A 111 -87.32 -86.69 -75.63
CA PHE A 111 -86.92 -85.31 -75.95
C PHE A 111 -87.53 -84.29 -74.97
N ALA A 112 -88.77 -84.52 -74.51
CA ALA A 112 -89.43 -83.69 -73.52
C ALA A 112 -88.71 -83.67 -72.17
N VAL A 113 -88.16 -84.81 -71.73
CA VAL A 113 -87.37 -84.89 -70.48
C VAL A 113 -86.08 -84.07 -70.62
N VAL A 114 -85.32 -84.25 -71.71
CA VAL A 114 -84.10 -83.48 -71.97
C VAL A 114 -84.40 -81.98 -72.05
N ALA A 115 -85.46 -81.57 -72.75
CA ALA A 115 -85.85 -80.17 -72.84
C ALA A 115 -86.22 -79.57 -71.47
N THR A 116 -86.87 -80.34 -70.60
CA THR A 116 -87.19 -79.89 -69.23
C THR A 116 -85.92 -79.72 -68.39
N GLU A 117 -84.96 -80.65 -68.49
CA GLU A 117 -83.69 -80.58 -67.78
C GLU A 117 -82.83 -79.40 -68.25
N VAL A 118 -82.74 -79.17 -69.58
CA VAL A 118 -82.05 -78.01 -70.16
C VAL A 118 -82.69 -76.71 -69.70
N LYS A 119 -84.03 -76.66 -69.63
CA LYS A 119 -84.76 -75.48 -69.11
C LYS A 119 -84.43 -75.24 -67.63
N ALA A 120 -84.42 -76.28 -66.80
CA ALA A 120 -84.08 -76.16 -65.39
C ALA A 120 -82.65 -75.65 -65.18
N LEU A 121 -81.67 -76.20 -65.93
CA LEU A 121 -80.28 -75.77 -65.89
C LEU A 121 -80.10 -74.32 -66.36
N ALA A 122 -80.85 -73.88 -67.37
CA ALA A 122 -80.82 -72.51 -67.86
C ALA A 122 -81.39 -71.52 -66.83
N VAL A 123 -82.50 -71.85 -66.16
CA VAL A 123 -83.06 -71.06 -65.06
C VAL A 123 -82.08 -70.98 -63.87
N GLN A 124 -81.46 -72.10 -63.51
CA GLN A 124 -80.44 -72.13 -62.45
C GLN A 124 -79.23 -71.26 -62.81
N THR A 125 -78.79 -71.30 -64.07
CA THR A 125 -77.70 -70.45 -64.58
C THR A 125 -78.07 -68.97 -64.50
N GLN A 126 -79.31 -68.61 -64.87
CA GLN A 126 -79.80 -67.24 -64.76
C GLN A 126 -79.78 -66.74 -63.30
N SER A 127 -80.30 -67.54 -62.37
CA SER A 127 -80.26 -67.22 -60.93
C SER A 127 -78.82 -67.06 -60.41
N ALA A 128 -77.90 -67.94 -60.82
CA ALA A 128 -76.49 -67.82 -60.46
C ALA A 128 -75.84 -66.55 -61.03
N THR A 129 -76.15 -66.17 -62.28
CA THR A 129 -75.64 -64.93 -62.87
C THR A 129 -76.19 -63.67 -62.19
N GLU A 130 -77.43 -63.69 -61.69
CA GLU A 130 -78.00 -62.58 -60.91
C GLU A 130 -77.26 -62.39 -59.58
N GLU A 131 -76.97 -63.49 -58.87
CA GLU A 131 -76.16 -63.43 -57.64
C GLU A 131 -74.73 -62.93 -57.89
N ILE A 132 -74.08 -63.39 -58.97
CA ILE A 132 -72.75 -62.89 -59.35
C ILE A 132 -72.81 -61.39 -59.68
N THR A 133 -73.85 -60.93 -60.38
CA THR A 133 -74.03 -59.50 -60.70
C THR A 133 -74.07 -58.65 -59.43
N LYS A 134 -74.86 -59.05 -58.43
CA LYS A 134 -74.89 -58.36 -57.13
C LYS A 134 -73.52 -58.31 -56.44
N LYS A 135 -72.71 -59.38 -56.55
CA LYS A 135 -71.34 -59.41 -56.01
C LYS A 135 -70.39 -58.47 -56.76
N ILE A 136 -70.53 -58.37 -58.08
CA ILE A 136 -69.73 -57.45 -58.89
C ILE A 136 -70.08 -55.99 -58.57
N GLU A 137 -71.37 -55.66 -58.41
CA GLU A 137 -71.81 -54.32 -57.98
C GLU A 137 -71.25 -53.95 -56.61
N ALA A 138 -71.26 -54.89 -55.65
CA ALA A 138 -70.65 -54.69 -54.34
C ALA A 138 -69.12 -54.45 -54.45
N LEU A 139 -68.41 -55.24 -55.25
CA LEU A 139 -66.97 -55.05 -55.48
C LEU A 139 -66.65 -53.69 -56.11
N GLN A 140 -67.45 -53.23 -57.07
CA GLN A 140 -67.27 -51.91 -57.69
C GLN A 140 -67.52 -50.77 -56.69
N LYS A 141 -68.53 -50.92 -55.83
CA LYS A 141 -68.81 -49.97 -54.75
C LYS A 141 -67.66 -49.91 -53.75
N ASP A 142 -67.15 -51.06 -53.31
CA ASP A 142 -66.03 -51.14 -52.36
C ASP A 142 -64.73 -50.60 -52.97
N ALA A 143 -64.50 -50.83 -54.26
CA ALA A 143 -63.38 -50.24 -55.00
C ALA A 143 -63.48 -48.70 -55.04
N THR A 144 -64.67 -48.16 -55.30
CA THR A 144 -64.90 -46.70 -55.29
C THR A 144 -64.64 -46.10 -53.91
N GLY A 145 -65.17 -46.72 -52.84
CA GLY A 145 -64.90 -46.29 -51.47
C GLY A 145 -63.42 -46.39 -51.09
N SER A 146 -62.69 -47.38 -51.60
CA SER A 146 -61.25 -47.52 -51.41
C SER A 146 -60.47 -46.41 -52.13
N ALA A 147 -60.87 -46.06 -53.37
CA ALA A 147 -60.26 -44.96 -54.11
C ALA A 147 -60.41 -43.62 -53.35
N ASP A 148 -61.61 -43.34 -52.83
CA ASP A 148 -61.87 -42.13 -52.04
C ASP A 148 -61.03 -42.08 -50.77
N ALA A 149 -60.86 -43.22 -50.08
CA ALA A 149 -60.02 -43.32 -48.90
C ALA A 149 -58.55 -43.04 -49.22
N VAL A 150 -58.01 -43.62 -50.30
CA VAL A 150 -56.63 -43.38 -50.75
C VAL A 150 -56.43 -41.93 -51.21
N HIS A 151 -57.43 -41.33 -51.84
CA HIS A 151 -57.40 -39.92 -52.22
C HIS A 151 -57.29 -39.00 -50.99
N ARG A 152 -58.08 -39.27 -49.94
CA ARG A 152 -57.99 -38.53 -48.66
C ARG A 152 -56.64 -38.69 -47.99
N ILE A 153 -56.03 -39.88 -48.05
CA ILE A 153 -54.67 -40.12 -47.53
C ILE A 153 -53.65 -39.29 -48.30
N SER A 154 -53.73 -39.28 -49.63
CA SER A 154 -52.84 -38.50 -50.50
C SER A 154 -52.92 -37.00 -50.18
N GLN A 155 -54.13 -36.45 -50.03
CA GLN A 155 -54.33 -35.06 -49.64
C GLN A 155 -53.76 -34.75 -48.25
N ALA A 156 -53.84 -35.68 -47.30
CA ALA A 156 -53.28 -35.50 -45.97
C ALA A 156 -51.74 -35.46 -46.02
N ILE A 157 -51.12 -36.30 -46.85
CA ILE A 157 -49.66 -36.31 -47.06
C ILE A 157 -49.21 -35.00 -47.71
N ASP A 158 -49.92 -34.53 -48.74
CA ASP A 158 -49.60 -33.25 -49.41
C ASP A 158 -49.68 -32.05 -48.45
N LYS A 159 -50.62 -32.06 -47.50
CA LYS A 159 -50.74 -31.01 -46.47
C LYS A 159 -49.63 -31.06 -45.42
N ILE A 160 -49.02 -32.22 -45.20
CA ILE A 160 -47.92 -32.38 -44.22
C ILE A 160 -46.59 -31.90 -44.80
N ARG A 161 -46.35 -32.05 -46.10
CA ARG A 161 -45.09 -31.63 -46.75
C ARG A 161 -44.67 -30.16 -46.45
N PRO A 162 -45.53 -29.14 -46.61
CA PRO A 162 -45.14 -27.76 -46.28
C PRO A 162 -44.88 -27.54 -44.78
N VAL A 163 -45.41 -28.40 -43.90
CA VAL A 163 -45.08 -28.34 -42.47
C VAL A 163 -43.61 -28.71 -42.26
N PHE A 164 -43.11 -29.75 -42.92
CA PHE A 164 -41.70 -30.12 -42.83
C PHE A 164 -40.77 -29.06 -43.41
N GLU A 165 -41.14 -28.44 -44.53
CA GLU A 165 -40.38 -27.32 -45.12
C GLU A 165 -40.28 -26.15 -44.14
N ASN A 166 -41.39 -25.76 -43.51
CA ASN A 166 -41.41 -24.69 -42.51
C ASN A 166 -40.57 -25.03 -41.28
N VAL A 167 -40.65 -26.27 -40.76
CA VAL A 167 -39.84 -26.68 -39.61
C VAL A 167 -38.35 -26.69 -39.98
N ASN A 168 -37.98 -27.16 -41.17
CA ASN A 168 -36.60 -27.15 -41.63
C ASN A 168 -36.05 -25.72 -41.77
N GLY A 169 -36.87 -24.78 -42.27
CA GLY A 169 -36.55 -23.35 -42.30
C GLY A 169 -36.33 -22.76 -40.91
N ALA A 170 -37.24 -23.05 -39.96
CA ALA A 170 -37.11 -22.61 -38.58
C ALA A 170 -35.85 -23.19 -37.89
N VAL A 171 -35.51 -24.45 -38.16
CA VAL A 171 -34.27 -25.07 -37.65
C VAL A 171 -33.03 -24.39 -38.22
N ALA A 172 -33.04 -24.02 -39.51
CA ALA A 172 -31.93 -23.30 -40.12
C ALA A 172 -31.74 -21.90 -39.52
N GLU A 173 -32.83 -21.16 -39.31
CA GLU A 173 -32.81 -19.85 -38.63
C GLU A 173 -32.32 -19.98 -37.18
N GLN A 174 -32.82 -20.99 -36.46
CA GLN A 174 -32.37 -21.27 -35.10
C GLN A 174 -30.87 -21.56 -35.01
N ASN A 175 -30.31 -22.32 -35.96
CA ASN A 175 -28.86 -22.58 -36.04
C ASN A 175 -28.07 -21.30 -36.26
N GLN A 176 -28.56 -20.40 -37.12
CA GLN A 176 -27.92 -19.09 -37.33
C GLN A 176 -27.92 -18.27 -36.03
N ILE A 177 -29.07 -18.12 -35.38
CA ILE A 177 -29.21 -17.37 -34.12
C ILE A 177 -28.30 -17.98 -33.04
N THR A 178 -28.26 -19.30 -32.94
CA THR A 178 -27.42 -20.00 -31.96
C THR A 178 -25.93 -19.77 -32.23
N GLY A 179 -25.52 -19.73 -33.50
CA GLY A 179 -24.15 -19.37 -33.89
C GLY A 179 -23.78 -17.93 -33.50
N GLU A 180 -24.68 -16.97 -33.74
CA GLU A 180 -24.50 -15.57 -33.32
C GLU A 180 -24.43 -15.45 -31.78
N MET A 181 -25.25 -16.21 -31.06
CA MET A 181 -25.22 -16.31 -29.59
C MET A 181 -23.88 -16.84 -29.10
N GLY A 182 -23.33 -17.88 -29.73
CA GLY A 182 -21.99 -18.40 -29.41
C GLY A 182 -20.88 -17.38 -29.62
N GLN A 183 -20.91 -16.64 -30.74
CA GLN A 183 -19.94 -15.55 -31.00
C GLN A 183 -20.06 -14.41 -29.99
N ASN A 184 -21.28 -14.03 -29.62
CA ASN A 184 -21.53 -13.01 -28.61
C ASN A 184 -21.03 -13.43 -27.23
N ALA A 185 -21.20 -14.70 -26.85
CA ALA A 185 -20.67 -15.25 -25.60
C ALA A 185 -19.14 -15.24 -25.57
N ALA A 186 -18.50 -15.61 -26.68
CA ALA A 186 -17.04 -15.54 -26.82
C ALA A 186 -16.52 -14.10 -26.72
N SER A 187 -17.21 -13.15 -27.36
CA SER A 187 -16.87 -11.73 -27.30
C SER A 187 -17.05 -11.16 -25.89
N ALA A 188 -18.14 -11.52 -25.21
CA ALA A 188 -18.39 -11.12 -23.82
C ALA A 188 -17.32 -11.68 -22.88
N SER A 189 -16.96 -12.95 -23.04
CA SER A 189 -15.86 -13.61 -22.31
C SER A 189 -14.54 -12.83 -22.47
N HIS A 190 -14.14 -12.50 -23.70
CA HIS A 190 -12.92 -11.72 -23.94
C HIS A 190 -12.98 -10.33 -23.29
N PHE A 191 -14.11 -9.63 -23.38
CA PHE A 191 -14.31 -8.34 -22.73
C PHE A 191 -14.20 -8.43 -21.20
N ILE A 192 -14.79 -9.47 -20.59
CA ILE A 192 -14.74 -9.70 -19.15
C ILE A 192 -13.30 -9.96 -18.68
N VAL A 193 -12.53 -10.74 -19.42
CA VAL A 193 -11.09 -10.94 -19.15
C VAL A 193 -10.35 -9.60 -19.16
N SER A 194 -10.60 -8.75 -20.17
CA SER A 194 -9.99 -7.42 -20.25
C SER A 194 -10.35 -6.53 -19.05
N VAL A 195 -11.61 -6.54 -18.59
CA VAL A 195 -12.04 -5.82 -17.38
C VAL A 195 -11.31 -6.34 -16.13
N GLY A 196 -11.15 -7.66 -16.02
CA GLY A 196 -10.38 -8.28 -14.93
C GLY A 196 -8.92 -7.84 -14.92
N THR A 197 -8.27 -7.80 -16.10
CA THR A 197 -6.90 -7.29 -16.25
C THR A 197 -6.80 -5.82 -15.84
N SER A 198 -7.70 -4.96 -16.33
CA SER A 198 -7.72 -3.54 -15.95
C SER A 198 -7.97 -3.33 -14.46
N ALA A 199 -8.79 -4.16 -13.82
CA ALA A 199 -8.94 -4.13 -12.37
C ALA A 199 -7.59 -4.43 -11.68
N GLY A 200 -6.87 -5.46 -12.12
CA GLY A 200 -5.53 -5.78 -11.61
C GLY A 200 -4.54 -4.62 -11.74
N GLU A 201 -4.52 -3.95 -12.90
CA GLU A 201 -3.69 -2.76 -13.13
C GLU A 201 -4.05 -1.60 -12.18
N ILE A 202 -5.35 -1.37 -11.93
CA ILE A 202 -5.82 -0.36 -10.98
C ILE A 202 -5.38 -0.70 -9.55
N ASP A 203 -5.46 -1.95 -9.10
CA ASP A 203 -4.94 -2.33 -7.76
C ASP A 203 -3.45 -2.04 -7.68
N SER A 204 -2.65 -2.44 -8.68
CA SER A 204 -1.21 -2.19 -8.75
C SER A 204 -0.88 -0.70 -8.61
N ALA A 205 -1.48 0.14 -9.46
CA ALA A 205 -1.30 1.59 -9.42
C ALA A 205 -1.73 2.20 -8.07
N THR A 206 -2.77 1.65 -7.45
CA THR A 206 -3.23 2.08 -6.12
C THR A 206 -2.22 1.70 -5.03
N ARG A 207 -1.50 0.56 -5.15
CA ARG A 207 -0.40 0.18 -4.24
C ARG A 207 0.77 1.15 -4.35
N GLU A 208 1.17 1.47 -5.57
CA GLU A 208 2.26 2.40 -5.86
C GLU A 208 1.95 3.79 -5.34
N ALA A 209 0.72 4.29 -5.57
CA ALA A 209 0.26 5.57 -5.05
C ALA A 209 0.28 5.61 -3.52
N ALA A 210 -0.05 4.51 -2.84
CA ALA A 210 0.05 4.43 -1.38
C ALA A 210 1.51 4.52 -0.91
N ALA A 211 2.43 3.79 -1.55
CA ALA A 211 3.85 3.84 -1.24
C ALA A 211 4.47 5.22 -1.49
N HIS A 212 4.11 5.88 -2.60
CA HIS A 212 4.49 7.26 -2.87
C HIS A 212 3.93 8.23 -1.83
N GLY A 213 2.66 8.06 -1.42
CA GLY A 213 2.06 8.84 -0.34
C GLY A 213 2.85 8.75 0.97
N ASP A 214 3.30 7.55 1.34
CA ASP A 214 4.14 7.33 2.52
C ASP A 214 5.52 8.00 2.39
N ASN A 215 6.15 7.93 1.22
CA ASN A 215 7.43 8.59 0.96
C ASN A 215 7.30 10.11 1.01
N VAL A 216 6.25 10.68 0.42
CA VAL A 216 5.94 12.11 0.50
C VAL A 216 5.68 12.53 1.95
N ALA A 217 4.96 11.72 2.73
CA ALA A 217 4.73 12.01 4.15
C ALA A 217 6.06 12.01 4.95
N LYS A 218 6.96 11.07 4.69
CA LYS A 218 8.32 11.03 5.30
C LYS A 218 9.15 12.25 4.88
N ALA A 219 9.17 12.59 3.60
CA ALA A 219 9.87 13.77 3.09
C ALA A 219 9.31 15.07 3.70
N GLY A 220 7.98 15.20 3.81
CA GLY A 220 7.33 16.33 4.46
C GLY A 220 7.72 16.48 5.93
N LYS A 221 7.82 15.37 6.68
CA LYS A 221 8.36 15.39 8.05
C LYS A 221 9.82 15.85 8.09
N ALA A 222 10.66 15.35 7.18
CA ALA A 222 12.07 15.73 7.10
C ALA A 222 12.25 17.22 6.76
N VAL A 223 11.48 17.75 5.80
CA VAL A 223 11.45 19.17 5.43
C VAL A 223 11.00 20.02 6.61
N THR A 224 9.95 19.60 7.33
CA THR A 224 9.47 20.31 8.53
C THR A 224 10.56 20.37 9.61
N ALA A 225 11.24 19.25 9.86
CA ALA A 225 12.35 19.19 10.81
C ALA A 225 13.54 20.06 10.37
N PHE A 226 13.89 20.03 9.08
CA PHE A 226 14.94 20.88 8.52
C PHE A 226 14.61 22.36 8.64
N ALA A 227 13.38 22.76 8.34
CA ALA A 227 12.92 24.14 8.50
C ALA A 227 12.98 24.60 9.98
N GLN A 228 12.64 23.73 10.93
CA GLN A 228 12.80 24.01 12.36
C GLN A 228 14.28 24.20 12.75
N LYS A 229 15.17 23.32 12.26
CA LYS A 229 16.63 23.45 12.47
C LYS A 229 17.18 24.74 11.86
N LEU A 230 16.78 25.07 10.63
CA LEU A 230 17.19 26.30 9.96
C LEU A 230 16.72 27.54 10.72
N LYS A 231 15.46 27.54 11.20
CA LYS A 231 14.93 28.61 12.05
C LYS A 231 15.77 28.79 13.32
N ALA A 232 16.17 27.70 13.98
CA ALA A 232 17.04 27.75 15.14
C ALA A 232 18.45 28.30 14.79
N ARG A 233 19.06 27.85 13.68
CA ARG A 233 20.36 28.34 13.19
C ARG A 233 20.32 29.83 12.87
N CYS A 234 19.30 30.31 12.16
CA CYS A 234 19.12 31.73 11.84
C CYS A 234 18.90 32.55 13.12
N ALA A 235 18.17 32.05 14.11
CA ALA A 235 17.99 32.76 15.38
C ALA A 235 19.31 32.91 16.17
N VAL A 236 20.20 31.92 16.11
CA VAL A 236 21.55 32.02 16.70
C VAL A 236 22.41 33.02 15.92
N LEU A 237 22.46 32.92 14.59
CA LEU A 237 23.23 33.83 13.73
C LEU A 237 22.78 35.29 13.85
N LEU A 238 21.46 35.55 13.84
CA LEU A 238 20.90 36.89 13.99
C LEU A 238 21.14 37.48 15.40
N ARG A 239 21.41 36.65 16.41
CA ARG A 239 21.85 37.11 17.74
C ARG A 239 23.36 37.31 17.85
N GLN A 240 24.15 36.80 16.90
CA GLN A 240 25.61 36.92 16.87
C GLN A 240 26.10 38.09 16.00
N ASP A 241 25.23 38.69 15.18
CA ASP A 241 25.64 39.68 14.17
C ASP A 241 25.86 41.13 14.69
N GLU A 242 25.96 41.34 16.01
CA GLU A 242 26.20 42.68 16.57
C GLU A 242 27.65 43.01 16.91
N ARG A 243 28.66 42.14 16.68
CA ARG A 243 30.09 42.52 16.81
C ARG A 243 31.07 41.43 16.34
N GLY A 244 31.57 41.57 15.09
CA GLY A 244 32.85 41.03 14.59
C GLY A 244 32.95 39.51 14.40
N ASP A 245 33.38 39.07 13.22
CA ASP A 245 33.60 37.65 12.84
C ASP A 245 34.49 36.89 13.86
N PRO A 246 33.93 36.03 14.73
CA PRO A 246 34.71 35.28 15.72
C PRO A 246 35.18 33.91 15.20
N ARG A 247 34.77 33.49 13.98
CA ARG A 247 34.89 32.09 13.53
C ARG A 247 36.33 31.60 13.36
N LYS A 248 37.30 32.50 13.24
CA LYS A 248 38.70 32.12 13.02
C LYS A 248 39.44 31.61 14.25
N ASN A 249 38.99 31.92 15.47
CA ASN A 249 39.73 31.60 16.71
C ASN A 249 38.86 30.94 17.79
N GLU A 250 37.67 30.43 17.47
CA GLU A 250 36.81 29.79 18.46
C GLU A 250 37.38 28.44 18.90
N ARG A 251 37.58 28.28 20.21
CA ARG A 251 38.04 27.05 20.86
C ARG A 251 36.90 26.50 21.70
N LEU A 252 36.42 25.31 21.37
CA LEU A 252 35.27 24.69 22.02
C LEU A 252 35.71 23.64 23.04
N PRO A 253 35.24 23.72 24.30
CA PRO A 253 35.52 22.70 25.31
C PRO A 253 34.93 21.35 24.90
N CYS A 254 35.75 20.31 24.87
CA CYS A 254 35.34 18.97 24.52
C CYS A 254 35.89 17.93 25.51
N SER A 255 35.38 16.71 25.42
CA SER A 255 35.90 15.54 26.13
C SER A 255 36.13 14.46 25.07
N LEU A 256 37.25 14.60 24.35
CA LEU A 256 37.66 13.67 23.30
C LEU A 256 38.93 12.95 23.72
N THR A 257 39.21 11.80 23.11
CA THR A 257 40.46 11.08 23.30
C THR A 257 41.33 11.19 22.04
N ILE A 258 42.63 11.38 22.20
CA ILE A 258 43.60 11.32 21.11
C ILE A 258 44.63 10.23 21.36
N GLU A 259 44.92 9.46 20.32
CA GLU A 259 46.00 8.48 20.29
C GLU A 259 47.15 9.04 19.45
N ILE A 260 48.34 9.16 20.03
CA ILE A 260 49.51 9.82 19.42
C ILE A 260 50.63 8.81 19.30
N ALA A 261 51.15 8.62 18.09
CA ALA A 261 52.31 7.76 17.85
C ALA A 261 53.60 8.51 18.17
N THR A 262 54.37 8.05 19.17
CA THR A 262 55.67 8.63 19.54
C THR A 262 56.80 7.61 19.35
N ALA A 263 58.06 8.08 19.28
CA ALA A 263 59.23 7.19 19.18
C ALA A 263 59.39 6.21 20.37
N ARG A 264 58.70 6.47 21.49
CA ARG A 264 58.73 5.64 22.72
C ARG A 264 57.47 4.78 22.90
N GLY A 265 56.58 4.75 21.91
CA GLY A 265 55.30 4.03 21.94
C GLY A 265 54.09 4.96 21.75
N ASN A 266 52.89 4.39 21.74
CA ASN A 266 51.65 5.16 21.61
C ASN A 266 51.28 5.82 22.95
N VAL A 267 50.89 7.08 22.88
CA VAL A 267 50.39 7.87 24.01
C VAL A 267 48.91 8.15 23.80
N THR A 268 48.09 7.81 24.78
CA THR A 268 46.66 8.14 24.79
C THR A 268 46.44 9.29 25.77
N ALA A 269 45.81 10.37 25.32
CA ALA A 269 45.59 11.57 26.14
C ALA A 269 44.18 12.15 25.91
N PRO A 270 43.58 12.80 26.92
CA PRO A 270 42.35 13.56 26.74
C PRO A 270 42.62 14.85 25.95
N VAL A 271 41.64 15.27 25.16
CA VAL A 271 41.58 16.55 24.48
C VAL A 271 40.45 17.36 25.09
N TYR A 272 40.81 18.54 25.60
CA TYR A 272 39.90 19.42 26.34
C TYR A 272 39.39 20.60 25.50
N GLU A 273 40.04 20.91 24.39
CA GLU A 273 39.57 21.94 23.45
C GLU A 273 39.75 21.49 22.02
N LEU A 274 38.77 21.82 21.18
CA LEU A 274 38.80 21.66 19.73
C LEU A 274 38.59 23.00 19.04
N ALA A 275 39.46 23.32 18.09
CA ALA A 275 39.36 24.48 17.23
C ALA A 275 39.66 24.06 15.78
N MET A 276 39.37 24.95 14.84
CA MET A 276 39.64 24.67 13.42
C MET A 276 41.11 24.41 13.11
N ASP A 277 42.00 25.05 13.84
CA ASP A 277 43.44 25.03 13.61
C ASP A 277 44.22 24.14 14.59
N GLY A 278 43.58 23.60 15.62
CA GLY A 278 44.26 22.80 16.63
C GLY A 278 43.41 22.35 17.81
N ILE A 279 44.09 21.78 18.80
CA ILE A 279 43.52 21.14 19.98
C ILE A 279 44.34 21.47 21.23
N LEU A 280 43.71 21.34 22.41
CA LEU A 280 44.40 21.33 23.70
C LEU A 280 44.45 19.91 24.24
N ILE A 281 45.65 19.33 24.31
CA ILE A 281 45.88 17.98 24.81
C ILE A 281 46.24 18.07 26.29
N GLY A 282 45.46 17.42 27.14
CA GLY A 282 45.65 17.45 28.59
C GLY A 282 46.08 16.10 29.18
N GLY A 283 46.13 16.05 30.51
CA GLY A 283 46.57 14.87 31.26
C GLY A 283 48.09 14.79 31.45
N SER A 284 48.52 13.96 32.40
CA SER A 284 49.95 13.78 32.75
C SER A 284 50.79 13.25 31.60
N ASP A 285 50.18 12.54 30.65
CA ASP A 285 50.88 12.01 29.48
C ASP A 285 51.15 13.07 28.41
N ALA A 286 50.41 14.19 28.41
CA ALA A 286 50.71 15.34 27.56
C ALA A 286 52.04 16.01 27.94
N GLU A 287 52.53 15.83 29.18
CA GLU A 287 53.81 16.36 29.65
C GLU A 287 55.01 15.66 28.98
N LYS A 288 54.80 14.42 28.50
CA LYS A 288 55.82 13.56 27.87
C LYS A 288 56.05 13.90 26.39
N LEU A 289 55.19 14.70 25.76
CA LEU A 289 55.26 15.05 24.33
C LEU A 289 56.28 16.16 24.07
N ALA A 290 57.32 15.94 23.28
CA ALA A 290 58.34 16.97 23.05
C ALA A 290 57.76 18.21 22.35
N ALA A 291 58.14 19.41 22.81
CA ALA A 291 57.68 20.65 22.20
C ALA A 291 58.23 20.79 20.77
N HIS A 292 57.43 21.37 19.88
CA HIS A 292 57.73 21.58 18.46
C HIS A 292 57.92 20.31 17.61
N GLU A 293 57.66 19.14 18.16
CA GLU A 293 57.63 17.88 17.43
C GLU A 293 56.33 17.75 16.63
N THR A 294 56.41 17.07 15.49
CA THR A 294 55.26 16.74 14.67
C THR A 294 54.99 15.24 14.76
N LEU A 295 53.77 14.88 15.12
CA LEU A 295 53.37 13.52 15.45
C LEU A 295 52.14 13.13 14.63
N SER A 296 52.09 11.86 14.24
CA SER A 296 50.86 11.27 13.69
C SER A 296 49.94 10.89 14.85
N ALA A 297 48.66 11.23 14.72
CA ALA A 297 47.67 10.97 15.74
C ALA A 297 46.33 10.53 15.15
N SER A 298 45.47 9.95 15.97
CA SER A 298 44.07 9.66 15.66
C SER A 298 43.20 10.29 16.72
N LEU A 299 42.32 11.21 16.32
CA LEU A 299 41.42 11.91 17.20
C LEU A 299 40.04 11.25 17.18
N GLN A 300 39.50 10.93 18.36
CA GLN A 300 38.18 10.32 18.50
C GLN A 300 37.11 11.08 17.71
N ASP A 301 36.28 10.34 16.98
CA ASP A 301 35.19 10.81 16.11
C ASP A 301 35.60 11.71 14.92
N ILE A 302 36.89 12.03 14.76
CA ILE A 302 37.43 12.85 13.66
C ILE A 302 38.36 12.03 12.75
N GLY A 303 39.17 11.14 13.32
CA GLY A 303 40.06 10.24 12.60
C GLY A 303 41.52 10.68 12.56
N ALA A 304 42.27 10.13 11.60
CA ALA A 304 43.71 10.31 11.50
C ALA A 304 44.09 11.77 11.17
N CYS A 305 45.09 12.30 11.87
CA CYS A 305 45.60 13.65 11.70
C CYS A 305 47.11 13.73 11.97
N ARG A 306 47.75 14.79 11.47
CA ARG A 306 49.10 15.20 11.89
C ARG A 306 48.98 16.41 12.78
N ILE A 307 49.66 16.37 13.92
CA ILE A 307 49.66 17.46 14.89
C ILE A 307 51.09 17.93 15.17
N ARG A 308 51.25 19.23 15.32
CA ARG A 308 52.50 19.84 15.78
C ARG A 308 52.32 20.37 17.19
N ILE A 309 53.12 19.86 18.13
CA ILE A 309 53.07 20.28 19.54
C ILE A 309 53.62 21.70 19.67
N GLY A 310 52.86 22.57 20.32
CA GLY A 310 53.18 23.97 20.58
C GLY A 310 53.49 24.21 22.06
N ASP A 311 53.10 25.40 22.53
CA ASP A 311 53.38 25.85 23.89
C ASP A 311 52.60 25.05 24.94
N ARG A 312 53.21 24.94 26.12
CA ARG A 312 52.64 24.24 27.27
C ARG A 312 52.07 25.24 28.27
N SER A 313 50.91 24.92 28.82
CA SER A 313 50.24 25.67 29.87
C SER A 313 49.85 24.75 31.03
N LYS A 314 49.35 25.33 32.14
CA LYS A 314 48.78 24.55 33.24
C LYS A 314 47.57 23.69 32.83
N ALA A 315 46.90 24.04 31.73
CA ALA A 315 45.74 23.31 31.22
C ALA A 315 46.11 22.15 30.27
N GLY A 316 47.36 22.10 29.79
CA GLY A 316 47.84 21.10 28.84
C GLY A 316 48.79 21.66 27.78
N SER A 317 49.13 20.80 26.82
CA SER A 317 49.97 21.10 25.66
C SER A 317 49.09 21.50 24.48
N GLN A 318 49.30 22.69 23.92
CA GLN A 318 48.62 23.08 22.69
C GLN A 318 49.20 22.29 21.51
N ALA A 319 48.36 21.88 20.57
CA ALA A 319 48.81 21.27 19.33
C ALA A 319 48.03 21.84 18.14
N ARG A 320 48.70 22.06 17.02
CA ARG A 320 48.07 22.54 15.78
C ARG A 320 47.96 21.43 14.75
N PHE A 321 46.87 21.41 13.98
CA PHE A 321 46.74 20.50 12.84
C PHE A 321 47.70 20.94 11.73
N GLU A 322 48.57 20.03 11.30
CA GLU A 322 49.53 20.31 10.23
C GLU A 322 48.99 19.80 8.89
N ALA A 323 48.81 20.71 7.93
CA ALA A 323 48.30 20.44 6.59
C ALA A 323 47.03 19.55 6.57
N PRO A 324 45.93 19.95 7.26
CA PRO A 324 44.72 19.15 7.29
C PRO A 324 44.11 19.02 5.89
N THR A 325 43.73 17.79 5.52
CA THR A 325 43.02 17.51 4.26
C THR A 325 41.65 18.18 4.26
N ALA A 326 41.02 18.32 3.09
CA ALA A 326 39.65 18.84 3.01
C ALA A 326 38.67 17.98 3.83
N GLU A 327 38.80 16.66 3.74
CA GLU A 327 37.99 15.71 4.52
C GLU A 327 38.20 15.86 6.03
N LEU A 328 39.44 16.06 6.49
CA LEU A 328 39.71 16.28 7.91
C LEU A 328 39.10 17.59 8.40
N ARG A 329 39.17 18.66 7.60
CA ARG A 329 38.53 19.94 7.93
C ARG A 329 37.01 19.81 8.07
N GLU A 330 36.37 19.11 7.14
CA GLU A 330 34.93 18.84 7.18
C GLU A 330 34.55 18.07 8.46
N LYS A 331 35.30 17.01 8.81
CA LYS A 331 35.05 16.24 10.04
C LYS A 331 35.26 17.04 11.32
N ILE A 332 36.27 17.92 11.37
CA ILE A 332 36.46 18.80 12.52
C ILE A 332 35.30 19.81 12.61
N GLU A 333 34.85 20.38 11.48
CA GLU A 333 33.71 21.30 11.45
C GLU A 333 32.42 20.62 11.93
N ASP A 334 32.13 19.41 11.43
CA ASP A 334 30.99 18.60 11.88
C ASP A 334 31.05 18.31 13.38
N ARG A 335 32.25 17.98 13.91
CA ARG A 335 32.40 17.72 15.34
C ARG A 335 32.25 18.98 16.18
N MET A 336 32.78 20.12 15.73
CA MET A 336 32.57 21.41 16.40
C MET A 336 31.08 21.77 16.44
N TRP A 337 30.32 21.51 15.37
CA TRP A 337 28.87 21.66 15.35
C TRP A 337 28.16 20.73 16.34
N ALA A 338 28.57 19.46 16.41
CA ALA A 338 28.02 18.52 17.39
C ALA A 338 28.28 19.01 18.83
N ILE A 339 29.48 19.55 19.13
CA ILE A 339 29.79 20.13 20.45
C ILE A 339 28.91 21.35 20.75
N HIS A 340 28.59 22.17 19.75
CA HIS A 340 27.62 23.26 19.92
C HIS A 340 26.21 22.74 20.24
N GLU A 341 25.74 21.72 19.53
CA GLU A 341 24.43 21.10 19.81
C GLU A 341 24.38 20.46 21.22
N GLU A 342 25.46 19.77 21.63
CA GLU A 342 25.62 19.22 22.98
C GLU A 342 25.51 20.30 24.08
N ASN A 343 26.00 21.51 23.79
CA ASN A 343 25.98 22.64 24.73
C ASN A 343 24.68 23.46 24.68
N ALA A 344 23.86 23.33 23.64
CA ALA A 344 22.71 24.21 23.40
C ALA A 344 21.71 24.21 24.56
N GLU A 345 21.44 23.04 25.13
CA GLU A 345 20.56 22.90 26.30
C GLU A 345 21.16 23.57 27.54
N LEU A 346 22.46 23.36 27.80
CA LEU A 346 23.14 23.93 28.97
C LEU A 346 23.24 25.45 28.88
N ILE A 347 23.54 25.99 27.70
CA ILE A 347 23.54 27.43 27.40
C ILE A 347 22.15 28.02 27.67
N THR A 348 21.09 27.37 27.16
CA THR A 348 19.71 27.84 27.34
C THR A 348 19.37 27.94 28.83
N ARG A 349 19.66 26.88 29.60
CA ARG A 349 19.42 26.86 31.06
C ARG A 349 20.24 27.93 31.79
N ALA A 350 21.51 28.12 31.43
CA ALA A 350 22.36 29.15 32.03
C ALA A 350 21.82 30.56 31.75
N MET A 351 21.38 30.83 30.51
CA MET A 351 20.76 32.10 30.13
C MET A 351 19.45 32.37 30.88
N GLU A 352 18.59 31.37 31.05
CA GLU A 352 17.38 31.47 31.86
C GLU A 352 17.71 31.83 33.31
N ALA A 353 18.68 31.15 33.92
CA ALA A 353 19.14 31.45 35.27
C ALA A 353 19.78 32.85 35.39
N GLY A 354 20.54 33.30 34.39
CA GLY A 354 21.07 34.66 34.33
C GLY A 354 19.97 35.73 34.27
N ALA A 355 18.88 35.46 33.55
CA ALA A 355 17.71 36.33 33.52
C ALA A 355 16.96 36.33 34.86
N GLU A 356 16.84 35.18 35.53
CA GLU A 356 16.27 35.08 36.88
C GLU A 356 17.12 35.84 37.92
N LEU A 357 18.45 35.71 37.86
CA LEU A 357 19.38 36.47 38.69
C LEU A 357 19.23 37.98 38.47
N SER A 358 19.18 38.41 37.21
CA SER A 358 18.96 39.82 36.89
C SER A 358 17.65 40.34 37.51
N LYS A 359 16.56 39.55 37.46
CA LYS A 359 15.30 39.89 38.14
C LYS A 359 15.43 39.96 39.66
N ILE A 360 16.18 39.05 40.30
CA ILE A 360 16.45 39.09 41.75
C ILE A 360 17.15 40.40 42.13
N PHE A 361 18.13 40.83 41.33
CA PHE A 361 18.88 42.06 41.56
C PHE A 361 17.98 43.29 41.36
N GLU A 362 17.20 43.34 40.28
CA GLU A 362 16.24 44.42 40.02
C GLU A 362 15.18 44.52 41.12
N ASN A 363 14.64 43.40 41.58
CA ASN A 363 13.68 43.37 42.69
C ASN A 363 14.31 43.84 44.00
N GLY A 364 15.58 43.51 44.25
CA GLY A 364 16.34 44.03 45.40
C GLY A 364 16.45 45.55 45.38
N LEU A 365 16.69 46.15 44.21
CA LEU A 365 16.72 47.60 44.04
C LEU A 365 15.33 48.24 44.13
N ALA A 366 14.32 47.63 43.51
CA ALA A 366 12.96 48.15 43.46
C ALA A 366 12.28 48.14 44.84
N SER A 367 12.56 47.12 45.66
CA SER A 367 12.07 47.01 47.04
C SER A 367 12.84 47.87 48.04
N GLY A 368 13.97 48.46 47.65
CA GLY A 368 14.86 49.18 48.55
C GLY A 368 15.70 48.29 49.48
N ALA A 369 15.72 46.97 49.25
CA ALA A 369 16.50 46.02 50.06
C ALA A 369 18.03 46.16 49.91
N ILE A 370 18.47 46.81 48.82
CA ILE A 370 19.87 47.17 48.55
C ILE A 370 19.89 48.42 47.67
N THR A 371 20.92 49.26 47.80
CA THR A 371 21.11 50.42 46.91
C THR A 371 21.95 50.06 45.69
N ILE A 372 21.82 50.83 44.60
CA ILE A 372 22.67 50.65 43.42
C ILE A 372 24.16 50.89 43.72
N ALA A 373 24.47 51.74 44.70
CA ALA A 373 25.85 52.02 45.10
C ALA A 373 26.46 50.81 45.82
N ASP A 374 25.71 50.18 46.73
CA ASP A 374 26.17 49.00 47.46
C ASP A 374 26.30 47.77 46.56
N MET A 375 25.40 47.60 45.60
CA MET A 375 25.42 46.51 44.64
C MET A 375 26.63 46.56 43.69
N PHE A 376 27.12 47.75 43.39
CA PHE A 376 28.31 47.99 42.55
C PHE A 376 29.55 48.38 43.38
N ASP A 377 29.53 48.10 44.69
CA ASP A 377 30.65 48.37 45.58
C ASP A 377 31.83 47.44 45.26
N MET A 378 32.94 48.05 44.84
CA MET A 378 34.19 47.36 44.51
C MET A 378 35.24 47.52 45.62
N ASN A 379 34.85 48.03 46.80
CA ASN A 379 35.75 48.13 47.94
C ASN A 379 35.81 46.80 48.70
N TYR A 380 36.71 45.92 48.27
CA TYR A 380 36.90 44.59 48.87
C TYR A 380 37.67 44.69 50.20
N VAL A 381 36.96 44.63 51.33
CA VAL A 381 37.58 44.64 52.67
C VAL A 381 37.93 43.21 53.08
N GLU A 382 39.22 42.93 53.26
CA GLU A 382 39.69 41.59 53.65
C GLU A 382 39.14 41.17 55.02
N ILE A 383 38.73 39.90 55.12
CA ILE A 383 38.31 39.27 56.36
C ILE A 383 39.55 38.74 57.06
N SER A 384 39.90 39.38 58.18
CA SER A 384 41.07 39.00 58.98
C SER A 384 41.07 37.52 59.37
N GLY A 385 42.23 36.88 59.25
CA GLY A 385 42.44 35.47 59.63
C GLY A 385 42.02 34.45 58.58
N THR A 386 41.68 34.88 57.35
CA THR A 386 41.34 33.97 56.24
C THR A 386 42.54 33.70 55.33
N ASN A 387 42.70 32.44 54.90
CA ASN A 387 43.72 32.02 53.94
C ASN A 387 43.23 30.78 53.14
N PRO A 388 42.97 30.87 51.82
CA PRO A 388 43.09 32.07 50.97
C PRO A 388 42.20 33.23 51.42
N ALA A 389 42.62 34.46 51.15
CA ALA A 389 41.93 35.68 51.58
C ALA A 389 40.46 35.71 51.11
N GLN A 390 39.54 35.96 52.05
CA GLN A 390 38.15 36.27 51.77
C GLN A 390 37.89 37.76 52.00
N TYR A 391 36.93 38.33 51.29
CA TYR A 391 36.62 39.76 51.30
C TYR A 391 35.13 40.00 51.55
N ARG A 392 34.82 41.16 52.14
CA ARG A 392 33.46 41.69 52.27
C ARG A 392 33.29 42.91 51.38
N THR A 393 32.10 43.04 50.82
CA THR A 393 31.59 44.26 50.17
C THR A 393 30.26 44.64 50.82
N ARG A 394 29.76 45.85 50.54
CA ARG A 394 28.47 46.31 51.08
C ARG A 394 27.27 45.46 50.61
N MET A 395 27.38 44.79 49.48
CA MET A 395 26.34 43.90 48.94
C MET A 395 26.24 42.55 49.66
N LEU A 396 27.29 42.11 50.37
CA LEU A 396 27.44 40.72 50.80
C LEU A 396 26.27 40.22 51.64
N ASP A 397 25.81 40.98 52.63
CA ASP A 397 24.73 40.54 53.52
C ASP A 397 23.38 40.39 52.78
N TRP A 398 23.13 41.21 51.75
CA TRP A 398 21.98 41.04 50.88
C TRP A 398 22.14 39.80 50.00
N ALA A 399 23.31 39.62 49.39
CA ALA A 399 23.60 38.48 48.53
C ALA A 399 23.46 37.14 49.28
N ASP A 400 23.95 37.06 50.52
CA ASP A 400 23.86 35.88 51.40
C ASP A 400 22.40 35.47 51.67
N ARG A 401 21.43 36.40 51.58
CA ARG A 401 19.99 36.08 51.68
C ARG A 401 19.34 35.80 50.33
N ALA A 402 19.71 36.55 49.29
CA ALA A 402 18.99 36.58 48.02
C ALA A 402 19.38 35.45 47.05
N LEU A 403 20.66 35.04 47.03
CA LEU A 403 21.20 34.16 45.99
C LEU A 403 21.13 32.64 46.30
N PRO A 404 21.28 32.17 47.55
CA PRO A 404 21.41 30.73 47.81
C PRO A 404 20.27 29.87 47.26
N THR A 405 19.02 30.31 47.37
CA THR A 405 17.86 29.53 46.91
C THR A 405 17.96 29.20 45.42
N LEU A 406 18.33 30.17 44.58
CA LEU A 406 18.46 29.95 43.15
C LEU A 406 19.70 29.10 42.83
N LEU A 407 20.85 29.40 43.45
CA LEU A 407 22.10 28.67 43.18
C LEU A 407 21.99 27.19 43.56
N GLU A 408 21.35 26.87 44.69
CA GLU A 408 21.15 25.48 45.11
C GLU A 408 20.12 24.76 44.24
N ALA A 409 19.02 25.45 43.89
CA ALA A 409 18.02 24.89 42.99
C ALA A 409 18.58 24.61 41.60
N PHE A 410 19.48 25.46 41.09
CA PHE A 410 20.13 25.26 39.81
C PHE A 410 21.14 24.11 39.86
N LEU A 411 21.98 24.04 40.91
CA LEU A 411 22.92 22.93 41.13
C LEU A 411 22.22 21.56 41.15
N ALA A 412 21.05 21.47 41.79
CA ALA A 412 20.30 20.21 41.90
C ALA A 412 19.73 19.68 40.57
N ARG A 413 19.67 20.50 39.50
CA ARG A 413 19.04 20.13 38.21
C ARG A 413 19.92 19.25 37.33
N ASP A 414 21.24 19.19 37.55
CA ASP A 414 22.14 18.42 36.70
C ASP A 414 23.31 17.84 37.50
N LYS A 415 23.44 16.51 37.54
CA LYS A 415 24.52 15.82 38.28
C LYS A 415 25.91 16.07 37.68
N ARG A 416 25.99 16.53 36.42
CA ARG A 416 27.25 16.88 35.74
C ARG A 416 27.77 18.25 36.19
N LEU A 417 26.88 19.12 36.66
CA LEU A 417 27.23 20.46 37.14
C LEU A 417 28.04 20.33 38.43
N ALA A 418 29.28 20.77 38.40
CA ALA A 418 30.15 20.82 39.57
C ALA A 418 29.76 22.01 40.47
N PHE A 419 29.51 23.19 39.89
CA PHE A 419 29.03 24.36 40.61
C PHE A 419 28.32 25.37 39.72
N CYS A 420 27.57 26.26 40.37
CA CYS A 420 27.18 27.54 39.81
C CYS A 420 27.36 28.67 40.84
N ALA A 421 27.73 29.86 40.38
CA ALA A 421 27.97 31.00 41.25
C ALA A 421 27.87 32.31 40.48
N THR A 422 27.73 33.42 41.20
CA THR A 422 27.79 34.76 40.62
C THR A 422 29.13 35.39 40.94
N VAL A 423 29.75 36.05 39.97
CA VAL A 423 30.96 36.86 40.17
C VAL A 423 30.72 38.27 39.67
N ASP A 424 31.29 39.27 40.33
CA ASP A 424 31.33 40.63 39.79
C ASP A 424 32.41 40.77 38.70
N ARG A 425 32.51 41.96 38.11
CA ARG A 425 33.47 42.27 37.04
C ARG A 425 34.94 42.07 37.39
N ASN A 426 35.32 42.06 38.68
CA ASN A 426 36.71 41.80 39.08
C ASN A 426 36.93 40.34 39.50
N GLY A 427 35.92 39.48 39.32
CA GLY A 427 35.96 38.07 39.69
C GLY A 427 35.64 37.81 41.16
N TYR A 428 35.12 38.80 41.91
CA TYR A 428 34.69 38.58 43.29
C TYR A 428 33.41 37.76 43.34
N LEU A 429 33.45 36.65 44.07
CA LEU A 429 32.37 35.69 44.23
C LEU A 429 31.76 35.84 45.62
N PRO A 430 30.70 36.64 45.83
CA PRO A 430 30.15 36.89 47.17
C PRO A 430 29.56 35.63 47.81
N VAL A 431 28.75 34.88 47.05
CA VAL A 431 28.03 33.68 47.51
C VAL A 431 28.28 32.54 46.54
N HIS A 432 28.59 31.37 47.07
CA HIS A 432 28.78 30.14 46.31
C HIS A 432 27.71 29.12 46.72
N ASN A 433 27.59 28.02 45.96
CA ASN A 433 26.90 26.84 46.45
C ASN A 433 27.36 26.40 47.85
N LYS A 434 26.45 25.81 48.63
CA LYS A 434 26.71 25.40 50.03
C LYS A 434 27.90 24.45 50.15
N ILE A 435 28.05 23.53 49.21
CA ILE A 435 29.15 22.55 49.16
C ILE A 435 30.55 23.17 48.99
N TYR A 436 30.64 24.45 48.63
CA TYR A 436 31.89 25.21 48.52
C TYR A 436 31.89 26.49 49.36
N SER A 437 30.99 26.57 50.34
CA SER A 437 30.87 27.69 51.28
C SER A 437 31.14 27.25 52.73
N HIS A 438 32.02 26.27 52.91
CA HIS A 438 32.40 25.80 54.24
C HIS A 438 33.19 26.87 55.01
N PRO A 439 33.16 26.86 56.36
CA PRO A 439 34.04 27.71 57.15
C PRO A 439 35.50 27.30 56.93
N GLN A 440 36.38 28.29 56.85
CA GLN A 440 37.81 28.02 56.73
C GLN A 440 38.37 27.34 57.98
N ARG A 441 39.31 26.41 57.77
CA ARG A 441 40.10 25.76 58.81
C ARG A 441 41.42 26.52 58.97
N PRO A 442 41.74 27.03 60.17
CA PRO A 442 43.01 27.71 60.42
C PRO A 442 44.19 26.82 60.03
N GLY A 443 45.10 27.33 59.19
CA GLY A 443 46.32 26.64 58.76
C GLY A 443 46.16 25.60 57.64
N ASP A 444 44.95 25.22 57.24
CA ASP A 444 44.70 24.20 56.21
C ASP A 444 44.33 24.84 54.86
N VAL A 445 45.36 25.39 54.18
CA VAL A 445 45.19 26.09 52.89
C VAL A 445 44.62 25.20 51.80
N ALA A 446 44.96 23.91 51.79
CA ALA A 446 44.47 22.95 50.80
C ALA A 446 42.96 22.73 50.96
N TYR A 447 42.49 22.47 52.18
CA TYR A 447 41.05 22.36 52.46
C TYR A 447 40.31 23.65 52.11
N ASN A 448 40.86 24.81 52.51
CA ASN A 448 40.25 26.11 52.26
C ASN A 448 40.16 26.40 50.76
N THR A 449 41.17 26.04 49.98
CA THR A 449 41.20 26.22 48.52
C THR A 449 40.11 25.43 47.81
N ALA A 450 39.88 24.19 48.24
CA ALA A 450 38.89 23.30 47.65
C ALA A 450 37.44 23.60 48.10
N ASN A 451 37.24 23.94 49.38
CA ASN A 451 35.92 23.90 50.03
C ASN A 451 35.38 25.26 50.51
N CYS A 452 36.22 26.29 50.57
CA CYS A 452 35.86 27.62 51.07
C CYS A 452 36.05 28.66 49.96
N ARG A 453 35.22 28.56 48.91
CA ARG A 453 35.35 29.34 47.65
C ARG A 453 34.49 30.59 47.61
N ASN A 454 33.52 30.73 48.52
CA ASN A 454 32.75 31.97 48.68
C ASN A 454 33.63 33.11 49.20
N ARG A 455 33.20 34.34 48.93
CA ARG A 455 33.82 35.60 49.34
C ARG A 455 35.25 35.79 48.82
N ARG A 456 35.65 35.10 47.76
CA ARG A 456 37.01 35.15 47.19
C ARG A 456 37.00 35.84 45.83
N ILE A 457 38.17 36.29 45.41
CA ILE A 457 38.39 36.85 44.07
C ILE A 457 39.05 35.79 43.20
N PHE A 458 38.45 35.49 42.06
CA PHE A 458 38.95 34.58 41.03
C PHE A 458 39.31 35.39 39.78
N ASN A 459 40.53 35.95 39.78
CA ASN A 459 41.05 36.81 38.72
C ASN A 459 42.05 36.08 37.81
N ASP A 460 41.98 34.76 37.75
CA ASP A 460 42.67 33.99 36.71
C ASP A 460 42.08 34.30 35.32
N PRO A 461 42.80 34.01 34.22
CA PRO A 461 42.34 34.38 32.88
C PRO A 461 40.92 33.90 32.52
N ALA A 462 40.53 32.68 32.94
CA ALA A 462 39.20 32.14 32.66
C ALA A 462 38.14 32.82 33.55
N GLY A 463 38.46 33.04 34.83
CA GLY A 463 37.60 33.79 35.75
C GLY A 463 37.32 35.23 35.29
N LEU A 464 38.33 35.93 34.80
CA LEU A 464 38.17 37.29 34.24
C LEU A 464 37.45 37.29 32.89
N ALA A 465 37.68 36.29 32.03
CA ALA A 465 36.95 36.16 30.78
C ALA A 465 35.44 36.00 31.02
N ALA A 466 35.07 35.18 32.01
CA ALA A 466 33.69 35.04 32.45
C ALA A 466 33.14 36.38 32.98
N ALA A 467 33.85 37.01 33.94
CA ALA A 467 33.43 38.24 34.60
C ALA A 467 33.30 39.46 33.65
N HIS A 468 34.09 39.50 32.58
CA HIS A 468 34.09 40.56 31.58
C HIS A 468 33.23 40.26 30.35
N ASN A 469 32.66 39.06 30.23
CA ASN A 469 31.88 38.70 29.06
C ASN A 469 30.62 39.56 28.91
N GLU A 470 30.52 40.33 27.84
CA GLU A 470 29.32 41.13 27.51
C GLU A 470 28.42 40.49 26.44
N ARG A 471 28.84 39.35 25.87
CA ARG A 471 28.05 38.58 24.89
C ARG A 471 26.95 37.81 25.61
N ALA A 472 25.98 37.29 24.84
CA ALA A 472 24.86 36.52 25.38
C ALA A 472 25.28 35.36 26.30
N TYR A 473 26.41 34.71 25.99
CA TYR A 473 27.06 33.70 26.80
C TYR A 473 28.53 33.53 26.38
N LEU A 474 29.31 32.84 27.21
CA LEU A 474 30.67 32.36 26.94
C LEU A 474 30.71 30.87 27.25
N VAL A 475 31.35 30.06 26.39
CA VAL A 475 31.67 28.65 26.68
C VAL A 475 33.19 28.52 26.64
N GLN A 476 33.79 28.01 27.71
CA GLN A 476 35.25 27.92 27.82
C GLN A 476 35.70 26.72 28.66
N SER A 477 36.96 26.32 28.52
CA SER A 477 37.57 25.28 29.34
C SER A 477 38.16 25.91 30.59
N TYR A 478 37.90 25.32 31.75
CA TYR A 478 38.35 25.82 33.04
C TYR A 478 39.18 24.79 33.78
N ALA A 479 40.44 25.14 34.05
CA ALA A 479 41.35 24.39 34.90
C ALA A 479 41.10 24.77 36.36
N ARG A 480 40.25 24.02 37.06
CA ARG A 480 39.91 24.29 38.46
C ARG A 480 41.00 23.78 39.40
N ASP A 481 41.63 24.71 40.13
CA ASP A 481 42.54 24.37 41.23
C ASP A 481 41.79 23.79 42.43
N MET A 482 42.20 22.59 42.83
CA MET A 482 41.69 21.81 43.96
C MET A 482 42.63 21.86 45.19
N GLY A 483 43.75 22.58 45.12
CA GLY A 483 44.79 22.60 46.14
C GLY A 483 45.87 21.53 45.91
N ASN A 484 47.04 21.69 46.55
CA ASN A 484 48.19 20.78 46.46
C ASN A 484 48.65 20.46 45.02
N GLY A 485 48.51 21.42 44.10
CA GLY A 485 48.88 21.24 42.69
C GLY A 485 47.92 20.39 41.87
N THR A 486 46.78 19.97 42.43
CA THR A 486 45.77 19.17 41.71
C THR A 486 44.81 20.08 40.96
N THR A 487 44.67 19.89 39.65
CA THR A 487 43.75 20.65 38.79
C THR A 487 42.75 19.71 38.13
N VAL A 488 41.47 20.10 38.08
CA VAL A 488 40.40 19.35 37.40
C VAL A 488 39.86 20.19 36.25
N MET A 489 39.86 19.62 35.05
CA MET A 489 39.30 20.29 33.87
C MET A 489 37.79 20.23 33.87
N MET A 490 37.18 21.37 33.55
CA MET A 490 35.74 21.56 33.50
C MET A 490 35.37 22.34 32.25
N ARG A 491 34.13 22.17 31.81
CA ARG A 491 33.49 23.04 30.82
C ARG A 491 32.71 24.12 31.55
N GLU A 492 33.07 25.37 31.34
CA GLU A 492 32.32 26.51 31.86
C GLU A 492 31.38 27.09 30.82
N ILE A 493 30.20 27.50 31.29
CA ILE A 493 29.22 28.28 30.54
C ILE A 493 28.81 29.46 31.41
N ASP A 494 29.12 30.66 30.93
CA ASP A 494 28.97 31.90 31.68
C ASP A 494 28.03 32.86 30.95
N VAL A 495 27.15 33.52 31.68
CA VAL A 495 26.21 34.51 31.13
C VAL A 495 26.30 35.83 31.88
N PRO A 496 26.24 36.99 31.20
CA PRO A 496 26.32 38.28 31.86
C PRO A 496 25.09 38.55 32.72
N ILE A 497 25.31 39.14 33.88
CA ILE A 497 24.28 39.70 34.74
C ILE A 497 24.29 41.21 34.53
N ARG A 498 23.13 41.75 34.15
CA ARG A 498 22.93 43.19 33.95
C ARG A 498 21.89 43.71 34.93
N VAL A 499 22.16 44.88 35.48
CA VAL A 499 21.28 45.57 36.42
C VAL A 499 21.16 47.02 36.00
N ARG A 500 19.94 47.49 35.77
CA ARG A 500 19.59 48.78 35.16
C ARG A 500 20.38 49.06 33.89
N GLY A 501 20.57 48.02 33.06
CA GLY A 501 21.35 48.09 31.83
C GLY A 501 22.87 48.12 32.01
N ARG A 502 23.40 48.16 33.24
CA ARG A 502 24.84 48.14 33.54
C ARG A 502 25.31 46.70 33.76
N HIS A 503 26.47 46.35 33.20
CA HIS A 503 27.11 45.05 33.43
C HIS A 503 27.63 44.98 34.87
N TRP A 504 27.09 44.05 35.66
CA TRP A 504 27.49 43.82 37.05
C TRP A 504 28.62 42.78 37.15
N GLY A 505 28.53 41.73 36.34
CA GLY A 505 29.45 40.60 36.29
C GLY A 505 28.77 39.41 35.63
N ALA A 506 29.07 38.19 36.04
CA ALA A 506 28.58 36.98 35.37
C ALA A 506 27.97 35.94 36.32
N PHE A 507 26.99 35.20 35.81
CA PHE A 507 26.59 33.91 36.35
C PHE A 507 27.42 32.82 35.69
N ARG A 508 28.15 32.08 36.50
CA ARG A 508 29.08 31.04 36.07
C ARG A 508 28.53 29.67 36.37
N THR A 509 28.66 28.74 35.43
CA THR A 509 28.31 27.33 35.60
C THR A 509 29.46 26.47 35.11
N ALA A 510 29.86 25.46 35.88
CA ALA A 510 30.98 24.58 35.51
C ALA A 510 30.56 23.12 35.54
N TYR A 511 30.68 22.43 34.41
CA TYR A 511 30.31 21.03 34.22
C TYR A 511 31.57 20.16 34.14
N LYS A 512 31.51 18.97 34.73
CA LYS A 512 32.59 17.98 34.64
C LYS A 512 32.71 17.48 33.20
N LEU A 513 33.93 17.46 32.67
CA LEU A 513 34.27 16.90 31.34
C LEU A 513 34.48 15.39 31.39
#